data_AF-A0A8H9Z377-F1
#
_entry.id   AF-A0A8H9Z377-F1
#
_cell.length_a   1.000
_cell.length_b   1.000
_cell.length_c   1.000
_cell.angle_alpha   90.00
_cell.angle_beta   90.00
_cell.angle_gamma   90.00
#
_symmetry.space_group_name_H-M   'P 1'
#
loop_
_entity.id
_entity.type
_entity.pdbx_description
1 polymer ?
#
loop_
_entity_poly.entity_id
_entity_poly.type
_entity_poly.pdbx_seq_one_letter_code
_entity_poly.pdbx_strand_id
1 'polypeptide(L)'
;MQQPSPVVLIVNGNKVEYAQTSEVEEYLYAQEQNWKWLNKLPDHYRENGIALYMEYFFNRISSIREELASGAKRVKLGSEKMPYTSFDSDEGYLILKTKDEYGAVTAALTLLFMNKYTRGTMYRDGRVREFAEDPKLVFERSVAIQIGLSLQEFSALVADARSSVVRQTVERFVSHAELATDAVNQYVIEIADKTESLEARADRVVNSITAAYHKRKKNYINFASKSRLAAKNAVEEVKVTLASAKSAYHDQVDLDASVQYWSVRKTNHSKYKIYWFLAVVLSMILTFGSVVAYYGLGGASGVPELFGQMSPEGEHATASANVEQKVLAGKSRSELASAVADLAGAALLITLLGILIRISLRQFNTHSHLALEAEERITFTKTYLALLNEGKLKSEEDRRLVLESLFRTTKSGGADEISFASPVELILKTISDKKP
;
A
#
# COMPACT_ATOMS: atom_id res chain seq x y z
N MET A 1 37.91 -62.94 79.09
CA MET A 1 37.42 -62.22 77.91
C MET A 1 37.99 -62.92 76.69
N GLN A 2 37.17 -63.59 75.87
CA GLN A 2 37.64 -64.18 74.61
C GLN A 2 38.02 -63.03 73.68
N GLN A 3 39.25 -63.02 73.15
CA GLN A 3 39.64 -62.05 72.13
C GLN A 3 38.73 -62.26 70.90
N PRO A 4 38.19 -61.18 70.30
CA PRO A 4 37.36 -61.30 69.11
C PRO A 4 38.16 -61.96 67.99
N SER A 5 37.58 -62.99 67.36
CA SER A 5 38.23 -63.66 66.23
C SER A 5 38.48 -62.65 65.09
N PRO A 6 39.71 -62.60 64.54
CA PRO A 6 40.07 -61.64 63.50
C PRO A 6 39.23 -61.86 62.24
N VAL A 7 39.00 -60.77 61.51
CA VAL A 7 38.32 -60.79 60.20
C VAL A 7 39.38 -60.83 59.12
N VAL A 8 39.28 -61.79 58.20
CA VAL A 8 40.27 -61.99 57.13
C VAL A 8 39.69 -61.51 55.80
N LEU A 9 40.24 -60.44 55.26
CA LEU A 9 39.94 -59.98 53.90
C LEU A 9 40.97 -60.58 52.95
N ILE A 10 40.51 -61.23 51.88
CA ILE A 10 41.38 -61.76 50.83
C ILE A 10 41.25 -60.87 49.61
N VAL A 11 42.28 -60.07 49.31
CA VAL A 11 42.33 -59.21 48.14
C VAL A 11 43.19 -59.86 47.07
N ASN A 12 42.59 -60.27 45.94
CA ASN A 12 43.30 -60.95 44.84
C ASN A 12 44.15 -62.17 45.26
N GLY A 13 43.76 -62.85 46.34
CA GLY A 13 44.51 -63.99 46.90
C GLY A 13 45.44 -63.64 48.06
N ASN A 14 45.79 -62.36 48.23
CA ASN A 14 46.57 -61.88 49.38
C ASN A 14 45.67 -61.75 50.61
N LYS A 15 46.06 -62.35 51.72
CA LYS A 15 45.29 -62.32 52.98
C LYS A 15 45.75 -61.12 53.81
N VAL A 16 44.79 -60.33 54.26
CA VAL A 16 44.98 -59.24 55.22
C VAL A 16 44.07 -59.50 56.41
N GLU A 17 44.65 -59.55 57.61
CA GLU A 17 43.91 -59.81 58.85
C GLU A 17 43.64 -58.49 59.57
N TYR A 18 42.40 -58.30 59.99
CA TYR A 18 41.92 -57.12 60.69
C TYR A 18 41.40 -57.53 62.07
N ALA A 19 41.64 -56.70 63.08
CA ALA A 19 41.24 -57.00 64.45
C ALA A 19 39.73 -56.91 64.63
N GLN A 20 39.08 -56.02 63.87
CA GLN A 20 37.65 -55.73 63.97
C GLN A 20 37.02 -55.56 62.59
N THR A 21 35.72 -55.84 62.48
CA THR A 21 34.94 -55.62 61.25
C THR A 21 34.94 -54.15 60.82
N SER A 22 34.99 -53.21 61.78
CA SER A 22 35.07 -51.77 61.52
C SER A 22 36.30 -51.36 60.70
N GLU A 23 37.46 -51.99 60.94
CA GLU A 23 38.68 -51.70 60.18
C GLU A 23 38.56 -52.15 58.72
N VAL A 24 37.88 -53.27 58.47
CA VAL A 24 37.57 -53.73 57.10
C VAL A 24 36.62 -52.76 56.41
N GLU A 25 35.60 -52.27 57.11
CA GLU A 25 34.66 -51.28 56.57
C GLU A 25 35.36 -49.95 56.25
N GLU A 26 36.30 -49.50 57.08
CA GLU A 26 37.12 -48.32 56.82
C GLU A 26 37.98 -48.49 55.55
N TYR A 27 38.62 -49.65 55.39
CA TYR A 27 39.35 -49.99 54.17
C TYR A 27 38.43 -49.98 52.94
N LEU A 28 37.27 -50.64 53.01
CA LEU A 28 36.29 -50.68 51.92
C LEU A 28 35.74 -49.29 51.57
N TYR A 29 35.53 -48.44 52.58
CA TYR A 29 35.15 -47.04 52.39
C TYR A 29 36.25 -46.25 51.68
N ALA A 30 37.51 -46.41 52.08
CA ALA A 30 38.64 -45.77 51.42
C ALA A 30 38.76 -46.22 49.95
N GLN A 31 38.60 -47.52 49.67
CA GLN A 31 38.54 -48.04 48.30
C GLN A 31 37.44 -47.36 47.49
N GLU A 32 36.22 -47.29 48.03
CA GLU A 32 35.09 -46.67 47.36
C GLU A 32 35.35 -45.18 47.02
N GLN A 33 35.82 -44.39 47.99
CA GLN A 33 36.04 -42.95 47.79
C GLN A 33 37.11 -42.65 46.74
N ASN A 34 38.18 -43.44 46.71
CA ASN A 34 39.28 -43.24 45.75
C ASN A 34 38.87 -43.53 44.30
N TRP A 35 37.79 -44.27 44.06
CA TRP A 35 37.27 -44.54 42.72
C TRP A 35 36.07 -43.66 42.31
N LYS A 36 35.49 -42.85 43.22
CA LYS A 36 34.33 -41.99 42.93
C LYS A 36 34.55 -40.94 41.85
N TRP A 37 35.80 -40.64 41.50
CA TRP A 37 36.09 -39.69 40.42
C TRP A 37 35.60 -40.19 39.05
N LEU A 38 35.39 -41.49 38.87
CA LEU A 38 34.78 -42.04 37.66
C LEU A 38 33.36 -41.50 37.43
N ASN A 39 32.63 -41.15 38.49
CA ASN A 39 31.31 -40.50 38.39
C ASN A 39 31.39 -39.01 37.97
N LYS A 40 32.61 -38.46 37.87
CA LYS A 40 32.90 -37.07 37.55
C LYS A 40 33.62 -36.91 36.21
N LEU A 41 33.54 -37.90 35.31
CA LEU A 41 34.00 -37.74 33.94
C LEU A 41 33.25 -36.59 33.23
N PRO A 42 33.83 -36.00 32.16
CA PRO A 42 33.16 -34.95 31.37
C PRO A 42 31.75 -35.36 30.95
N ASP A 43 30.86 -34.38 30.74
CA ASP A 43 29.42 -34.62 30.56
C ASP A 43 29.08 -35.66 29.48
N HIS A 44 29.83 -35.66 28.38
CA HIS A 44 29.65 -36.63 27.29
C HIS A 44 30.01 -38.08 27.66
N TYR A 45 30.74 -38.31 28.76
CA TYR A 45 31.23 -39.62 29.21
C TYR A 45 30.81 -39.97 30.65
N ARG A 46 29.98 -39.12 31.27
CA ARG A 46 29.57 -39.26 32.67
C ARG A 46 28.87 -40.59 32.94
N GLU A 47 27.93 -40.97 32.08
CA GLU A 47 27.18 -42.23 32.20
C GLU A 47 28.09 -43.46 32.04
N ASN A 48 29.09 -43.38 31.16
CA ASN A 48 30.08 -44.44 30.97
C ASN A 48 30.97 -44.57 32.22
N GLY A 49 31.38 -43.44 32.81
CA GLY A 49 32.12 -43.41 34.06
C GLY A 49 31.34 -43.98 35.24
N ILE A 50 30.04 -43.68 35.34
CA ILE A 50 29.15 -44.27 36.35
C ILE A 50 29.06 -45.80 36.15
N ALA A 51 28.88 -46.26 34.90
CA ALA A 51 28.83 -47.68 34.59
C ALA A 51 30.12 -48.40 35.02
N LEU A 52 31.28 -47.82 34.72
CA LEU A 52 32.59 -48.33 35.16
C LEU A 52 32.69 -48.38 36.69
N TYR A 53 32.35 -47.30 37.37
CA TYR A 53 32.41 -47.24 38.83
C TYR A 53 31.53 -48.31 39.48
N MET A 54 30.30 -48.46 38.98
CA MET A 54 29.34 -49.43 39.50
C MET A 54 29.82 -50.87 39.32
N GLU A 55 30.23 -51.23 38.11
CA GLU A 55 30.57 -52.60 37.75
C GLU A 55 31.88 -53.09 38.40
N TYR A 56 32.90 -52.23 38.45
CA TYR A 56 34.23 -52.64 38.91
C TYR A 56 34.46 -52.43 40.40
N PHE A 57 33.80 -51.46 41.02
CA PHE A 57 34.10 -51.07 42.39
C PHE A 57 32.88 -51.19 43.29
N PHE A 58 31.82 -50.41 43.04
CA PHE A 58 30.72 -50.28 43.98
C PHE A 58 29.98 -51.61 44.24
N ASN A 59 29.58 -52.34 43.19
CA ASN A 59 28.84 -53.59 43.33
C ASN A 59 29.64 -54.65 44.09
N ARG A 60 30.97 -54.69 43.88
CA ARG A 60 31.86 -55.64 44.55
C ARG A 60 32.06 -55.31 46.01
N ILE A 61 32.34 -54.04 46.31
CA ILE A 61 32.48 -53.57 47.69
C ILE A 61 31.17 -53.83 48.45
N SER A 62 30.02 -53.53 47.84
CA SER A 62 28.71 -53.71 48.45
C SER A 62 28.43 -55.18 48.78
N SER A 63 28.75 -56.10 47.86
CA SER A 63 28.64 -57.55 48.12
C SER A 63 29.48 -57.99 49.33
N ILE A 64 30.67 -57.42 49.53
CA ILE A 64 31.50 -57.73 50.69
C ILE A 64 30.93 -57.16 51.98
N ARG A 65 30.39 -55.94 51.95
CA ARG A 65 29.69 -55.35 53.11
C ARG A 65 28.49 -56.20 53.53
N GLU A 66 27.73 -56.73 52.57
CA GLU A 66 26.61 -57.63 52.85
C GLU A 66 27.08 -58.94 53.50
N GLU A 67 28.16 -59.55 53.00
CA GLU A 67 28.76 -60.73 53.63
C GLU A 67 29.23 -60.44 55.07
N LEU A 68 29.90 -59.31 55.29
CA LEU A 68 30.35 -58.89 56.63
C LEU A 68 29.16 -58.64 57.58
N ALA A 69 28.09 -57.99 57.09
CA ALA A 69 26.86 -57.76 57.84
C ALA A 69 26.16 -59.07 58.21
N SER A 70 26.27 -60.11 57.37
CA SER A 70 25.77 -61.46 57.67
C SER A 70 26.63 -62.24 58.70
N GLY A 71 27.73 -61.64 59.17
CA GLY A 71 28.64 -62.23 60.17
C GLY A 71 29.79 -63.03 59.57
N ALA A 72 30.05 -62.93 58.25
CA ALA A 72 31.19 -63.60 57.64
C ALA A 72 32.51 -63.10 58.23
N LYS A 73 33.34 -64.02 58.72
CA LYS A 73 34.69 -63.70 59.24
C LYS A 73 35.78 -63.74 58.17
N ARG A 74 35.45 -64.21 56.97
CA ARG A 74 36.40 -64.37 55.88
C ARG A 74 35.72 -64.05 54.57
N VAL A 75 36.13 -62.95 53.96
CA VAL A 75 35.51 -62.37 52.76
C VAL A 75 36.56 -62.18 51.66
N LYS A 76 36.14 -62.19 50.39
CA LYS A 76 37.08 -62.16 49.24
C LYS A 76 36.78 -61.01 48.29
N LEU A 77 37.69 -60.04 48.20
CA LEU A 77 37.61 -58.93 47.26
C LEU A 77 38.50 -59.22 46.04
N GLY A 78 37.86 -59.67 44.96
CA GLY A 78 38.55 -60.08 43.74
C GLY A 78 39.08 -61.52 43.79
N SER A 79 39.59 -61.99 42.64
CA SER A 79 40.19 -63.32 42.49
C SER A 79 41.26 -63.31 41.41
N GLU A 80 42.06 -64.37 41.31
CA GLU A 80 43.08 -64.50 40.26
C GLU A 80 42.49 -64.39 38.83
N LYS A 81 41.27 -64.91 38.62
CA LYS A 81 40.56 -64.80 37.33
C LYS A 81 39.88 -63.45 37.12
N MET A 82 39.68 -62.70 38.19
CA MET A 82 38.89 -61.49 38.23
C MET A 82 39.47 -60.52 39.26
N PRO A 83 40.66 -59.97 39.00
CA PRO A 83 41.35 -59.16 39.98
C PRO A 83 40.59 -57.86 40.25
N TYR A 84 40.66 -57.41 41.49
CA TYR A 84 40.17 -56.13 41.96
C TYR A 84 41.35 -55.15 42.01
N THR A 85 41.20 -53.98 41.39
CA THR A 85 42.23 -52.95 41.41
C THR A 85 42.07 -52.12 42.69
N SER A 86 42.92 -52.37 43.68
CA SER A 86 42.89 -51.61 44.93
C SER A 86 43.58 -50.27 44.74
N PHE A 87 43.12 -49.18 45.38
CA PHE A 87 43.71 -47.85 45.18
C PHE A 87 45.17 -47.77 45.66
N ASP A 88 45.54 -48.63 46.61
CA ASP A 88 46.83 -48.78 47.26
C ASP A 88 47.72 -49.85 46.59
N SER A 89 47.25 -50.49 45.51
CA SER A 89 48.10 -51.36 44.69
C SER A 89 48.92 -50.54 43.68
N ASP A 90 49.96 -51.15 43.11
CA ASP A 90 50.77 -50.51 42.06
C ASP A 90 49.91 -50.10 40.86
N GLU A 91 48.92 -50.92 40.51
CA GLU A 91 47.92 -50.61 39.49
C GLU A 91 47.05 -49.40 39.86
N GLY A 92 46.56 -49.36 41.10
CA GLY A 92 45.77 -48.25 41.63
C GLY A 92 46.53 -46.95 41.58
N TYR A 93 47.77 -46.97 42.06
CA TYR A 93 48.68 -45.83 42.01
C TYR A 93 48.93 -45.35 40.58
N LEU A 94 49.18 -46.27 39.64
CA LEU A 94 49.39 -45.89 38.23
C LEU A 94 48.15 -45.23 37.63
N ILE A 95 46.95 -45.73 37.90
CA ILE A 95 45.71 -45.13 37.37
C ILE A 95 45.51 -43.73 37.95
N LEU A 96 45.72 -43.56 39.25
CA LEU A 96 45.60 -42.25 39.90
C LEU A 96 46.65 -41.26 39.35
N LYS A 97 47.89 -41.71 39.15
CA LYS A 97 48.92 -40.90 38.51
C LYS A 97 48.58 -40.55 37.07
N THR A 98 48.04 -41.51 36.31
CA THR A 98 47.58 -41.27 34.92
C THR A 98 46.47 -40.23 34.89
N LYS A 99 45.58 -40.24 35.87
CA LYS A 99 44.49 -39.26 35.99
C LYS A 99 45.04 -37.86 36.20
N ASP A 100 46.07 -37.72 37.03
CA ASP A 100 46.68 -36.43 37.34
C ASP A 100 47.51 -35.89 36.15
N GLU A 101 48.19 -36.76 35.39
CA GLU A 101 49.05 -36.35 34.27
C GLU A 101 48.32 -36.24 32.92
N TYR A 102 47.40 -37.16 32.61
CA TYR A 102 46.75 -37.28 31.29
C TYR A 102 45.23 -37.10 31.34
N GLY A 103 44.68 -36.78 32.51
CA GLY A 103 43.27 -36.53 32.71
C GLY A 103 42.44 -37.79 33.00
N ALA A 104 41.22 -37.55 33.51
CA ALA A 104 40.34 -38.61 34.01
C ALA A 104 39.85 -39.57 32.92
N VAL A 105 39.64 -39.09 31.69
CA VAL A 105 39.20 -39.94 30.56
C VAL A 105 40.28 -40.96 30.21
N THR A 106 41.53 -40.51 30.05
CA THR A 106 42.68 -41.38 29.79
C THR A 106 42.85 -42.40 30.91
N ALA A 107 42.77 -41.97 32.18
CA ALA A 107 42.88 -42.88 33.31
C ALA A 107 41.76 -43.94 33.38
N ALA A 108 40.53 -43.56 33.03
CA ALA A 108 39.41 -44.50 32.94
C ALA A 108 39.62 -45.54 31.83
N LEU A 109 40.15 -45.10 30.67
CA LEU A 109 40.57 -46.01 29.60
C LEU A 109 41.75 -46.89 30.03
N THR A 110 42.71 -46.36 30.80
CA THR A 110 43.85 -47.14 31.30
C THR A 110 43.36 -48.27 32.19
N LEU A 111 42.49 -47.98 33.17
CA LEU A 111 41.85 -48.99 34.02
C LEU A 111 41.19 -50.10 33.18
N LEU A 112 40.52 -49.70 32.10
CA LEU A 112 39.84 -50.59 31.18
C LEU A 112 40.80 -51.52 30.42
N PHE A 113 41.92 -51.01 29.91
CA PHE A 113 42.90 -51.79 29.14
C PHE A 113 43.94 -52.53 29.98
N MET A 114 44.07 -52.21 31.27
CA MET A 114 45.11 -52.71 32.16
C MET A 114 45.05 -54.21 32.44
N ASN A 115 43.87 -54.86 32.38
CA ASN A 115 43.76 -56.31 32.58
C ASN A 115 42.93 -56.98 31.47
N LYS A 116 43.17 -58.28 31.23
CA LYS A 116 42.31 -59.09 30.34
C LYS A 116 40.86 -59.14 30.85
N TYR A 117 40.66 -59.20 32.17
CA TYR A 117 39.31 -59.21 32.74
C TYR A 117 38.57 -57.91 32.48
N THR A 118 39.22 -56.76 32.72
CA THR A 118 38.63 -55.42 32.50
C THR A 118 38.32 -55.18 31.02
N ARG A 119 39.11 -55.74 30.10
CA ARG A 119 38.76 -55.75 28.67
C ARG A 119 37.55 -56.64 28.37
N GLY A 120 37.42 -57.78 29.05
CA GLY A 120 36.30 -58.71 28.88
C GLY A 120 34.93 -58.09 29.24
N THR A 121 34.90 -57.21 30.23
CA THR A 121 33.70 -56.48 30.67
C THR A 121 33.29 -55.36 29.72
N MET A 122 34.20 -54.84 28.86
CA MET A 122 33.80 -53.98 27.74
C MET A 122 32.76 -54.66 26.86
N TYR A 123 32.86 -55.97 26.67
CA TYR A 123 31.90 -56.72 25.84
C TYR A 123 30.58 -57.02 26.57
N ARG A 124 30.49 -56.77 27.88
CA ARG A 124 29.29 -57.06 28.70
C ARG A 124 28.38 -55.85 28.89
N ASP A 125 28.95 -54.65 29.05
CA ASP A 125 28.17 -53.40 29.15
C ASP A 125 28.36 -52.55 27.89
N GLY A 126 27.27 -52.33 27.15
CA GLY A 126 27.28 -51.55 25.91
C GLY A 126 27.78 -50.12 26.07
N ARG A 127 27.57 -49.49 27.24
CA ARG A 127 28.05 -48.14 27.53
C ARG A 127 29.57 -48.13 27.71
N VAL A 128 30.10 -49.14 28.40
CA VAL A 128 31.55 -49.29 28.57
C VAL A 128 32.22 -49.54 27.21
N ARG A 129 31.59 -50.34 26.35
CA ARG A 129 32.04 -50.55 24.97
C ARG A 129 32.06 -49.26 24.16
N GLU A 130 30.95 -48.51 24.16
CA GLU A 130 30.82 -47.26 23.41
C GLU A 130 31.89 -46.25 23.83
N PHE A 131 32.18 -46.16 25.14
CA PHE A 131 33.26 -45.33 25.65
C PHE A 131 34.64 -45.78 25.20
N ALA A 132 34.92 -47.09 25.26
CA ALA A 132 36.21 -47.63 24.82
C ALA A 132 36.42 -47.51 23.30
N GLU A 133 35.35 -47.58 22.51
CA GLU A 133 35.38 -47.58 21.04
C GLU A 133 35.12 -46.19 20.42
N ASP A 134 34.90 -45.14 21.21
CA ASP A 134 34.62 -43.78 20.70
C ASP A 134 35.73 -43.29 19.74
N PRO A 135 35.40 -42.93 18.49
CA PRO A 135 36.36 -42.37 17.53
C PRO A 135 37.00 -41.05 17.99
N LYS A 136 36.37 -40.31 18.89
CA LYS A 136 36.92 -39.05 19.42
C LYS A 136 38.05 -39.29 20.43
N LEU A 137 38.08 -40.46 21.05
CA LEU A 137 39.04 -40.83 22.10
C LEU A 137 40.23 -41.63 21.55
N VAL A 138 40.55 -41.52 20.26
CA VAL A 138 41.64 -42.30 19.64
C VAL A 138 42.98 -42.05 20.32
N PHE A 139 43.26 -40.79 20.67
CA PHE A 139 44.51 -40.41 21.34
C PHE A 139 44.55 -40.89 22.79
N GLU A 140 43.51 -40.61 23.57
CA GLU A 140 43.42 -41.04 24.97
C GLU A 140 43.45 -42.57 25.08
N ARG A 141 42.83 -43.27 24.12
CA ARG A 141 42.86 -44.72 24.03
C ARG A 141 44.24 -45.25 23.71
N SER A 142 44.98 -44.66 22.77
CA SER A 142 46.33 -45.13 22.43
C SER A 142 47.28 -44.97 23.62
N VAL A 143 47.23 -43.82 24.30
CA VAL A 143 47.99 -43.55 25.52
C VAL A 143 47.61 -44.54 26.63
N ALA A 144 46.31 -44.74 26.86
CA ALA A 144 45.81 -45.67 27.87
C ALA A 144 46.26 -47.13 27.62
N ILE A 145 46.21 -47.59 26.37
CA ILE A 145 46.69 -48.92 25.98
C ILE A 145 48.19 -49.02 26.24
N GLN A 146 48.96 -48.01 25.87
CA GLN A 146 50.42 -47.99 26.06
C GLN A 146 50.80 -48.03 27.55
N ILE A 147 50.11 -47.25 28.40
CA ILE A 147 50.28 -47.27 29.84
C ILE A 147 49.89 -48.65 30.41
N GLY A 148 48.72 -49.18 30.03
CA GLY A 148 48.25 -50.48 30.51
C GLY A 148 49.15 -51.66 30.10
N LEU A 149 49.69 -51.63 28.88
CA LEU A 149 50.64 -52.62 28.39
C LEU A 149 51.98 -52.52 29.11
N SER A 150 52.47 -51.29 29.35
CA SER A 150 53.73 -51.10 30.07
C SER A 150 53.70 -51.80 31.43
N LEU A 151 52.59 -51.72 32.17
CA LEU A 151 52.48 -52.34 33.49
C LEU A 151 52.38 -53.88 33.41
N GLN A 152 51.67 -54.43 32.42
CA GLN A 152 51.64 -55.88 32.19
C GLN A 152 53.04 -56.41 31.86
N GLU A 153 53.76 -55.74 30.98
CA GLU A 153 55.11 -56.12 30.59
C GLU A 153 56.10 -55.93 31.74
N PHE A 154 56.02 -54.84 32.52
CA PHE A 154 56.87 -54.64 33.70
C PHE A 154 56.64 -55.69 34.78
N SER A 155 55.39 -56.09 35.06
CA SER A 155 55.09 -57.15 36.03
C SER A 155 55.67 -58.52 35.62
N ALA A 156 55.68 -58.83 34.32
CA ALA A 156 56.30 -60.03 33.78
C ALA A 156 57.83 -59.94 33.75
N LEU A 157 58.38 -58.74 33.55
CA LEU A 157 59.81 -58.46 33.52
C LEU A 157 60.47 -58.49 34.90
N VAL A 158 59.76 -58.09 35.96
CA VAL A 158 60.24 -58.22 37.35
C VAL A 158 60.35 -59.69 37.76
N ALA A 159 59.54 -60.57 37.17
CA ALA A 159 59.63 -62.02 37.39
C ALA A 159 60.73 -62.70 36.57
N ASP A 160 61.18 -62.12 35.45
CA ASP A 160 62.15 -62.73 34.54
C ASP A 160 63.23 -61.73 34.07
N ALA A 161 64.10 -61.35 35.00
CA ALA A 161 65.15 -60.34 34.80
C ALA A 161 66.35 -60.82 33.93
N ARG A 162 66.13 -61.62 32.87
CA ARG A 162 67.18 -62.06 31.93
C ARG A 162 66.85 -61.82 30.44
N SER A 163 67.04 -60.56 30.02
CA SER A 163 67.85 -60.13 28.84
C SER A 163 67.42 -60.25 27.35
N SER A 164 66.23 -60.69 26.95
CA SER A 164 65.83 -60.60 25.52
C SER A 164 64.45 -59.98 25.28
N VAL A 165 63.49 -60.29 26.15
CA VAL A 165 62.11 -59.81 26.04
C VAL A 165 62.03 -58.29 26.26
N VAL A 166 62.79 -57.73 27.21
CA VAL A 166 62.87 -56.26 27.44
C VAL A 166 63.24 -55.51 26.17
N ARG A 167 64.24 -56.00 25.43
CA ARG A 167 64.78 -55.32 24.27
C ARG A 167 63.75 -55.30 23.12
N GLN A 168 63.07 -56.42 22.92
CA GLN A 168 62.00 -56.55 21.93
C GLN A 168 60.79 -55.66 22.26
N THR A 169 60.44 -55.53 23.54
CA THR A 169 59.36 -54.63 23.98
C THR A 169 59.73 -53.16 23.78
N VAL A 170 60.95 -52.75 24.13
CA VAL A 170 61.42 -51.37 23.89
C VAL A 170 61.45 -51.06 22.39
N GLU A 171 61.91 -51.99 21.54
CA GLU A 171 61.90 -51.81 20.09
C GLU A 171 60.47 -51.65 19.54
N ARG A 172 59.50 -52.44 20.01
CA ARG A 172 58.09 -52.28 19.62
C ARG A 172 57.51 -50.96 20.09
N PHE A 173 57.82 -50.53 21.31
CA PHE A 173 57.36 -49.26 21.85
C PHE A 173 57.89 -48.08 21.03
N VAL A 174 59.20 -48.08 20.72
CA VAL A 174 59.82 -47.05 19.88
C VAL A 174 59.19 -47.03 18.50
N SER A 175 59.01 -48.20 17.87
CA SER A 175 58.34 -48.29 16.56
C SER A 175 56.90 -47.77 16.58
N HIS A 176 56.14 -48.06 17.63
CA HIS A 176 54.77 -47.55 17.77
C HIS A 176 54.74 -46.04 18.03
N ALA A 177 55.70 -45.51 18.81
CA ALA A 177 55.83 -44.09 19.06
C ALA A 177 56.22 -43.32 17.78
N GLU A 178 57.10 -43.89 16.96
CA GLU A 178 57.46 -43.33 15.64
C GLU A 178 56.24 -43.31 14.71
N LEU A 179 55.51 -44.42 14.58
CA LEU A 179 54.29 -44.48 13.77
C LEU A 179 53.22 -43.48 14.23
N ALA A 180 53.05 -43.32 15.54
CA ALA A 180 52.13 -42.33 16.09
C ALA A 180 52.58 -40.89 15.79
N THR A 181 53.88 -40.63 15.88
CA THR A 181 54.47 -39.31 15.56
C THR A 181 54.30 -38.98 14.07
N ASP A 182 54.53 -39.94 13.19
CA ASP A 182 54.32 -39.79 11.74
C ASP A 182 52.86 -39.53 11.38
N ALA A 183 51.93 -40.24 12.02
CA ALA A 183 50.50 -40.02 11.83
C ALA A 183 50.10 -38.60 12.28
N VAL A 184 50.60 -38.13 13.43
CA VAL A 184 50.36 -36.75 13.92
C VAL A 184 50.92 -35.73 12.92
N ASN A 185 52.14 -35.94 12.41
CA ASN A 185 52.75 -35.04 11.43
C ASN A 185 51.92 -34.97 10.13
N GLN A 186 51.40 -36.10 9.64
CA GLN A 186 50.49 -36.09 8.49
C GLN A 186 49.20 -35.31 8.76
N TYR A 187 48.60 -35.50 9.94
CA TYR A 187 47.41 -34.72 10.32
C TYR A 187 47.69 -33.22 10.40
N VAL A 188 48.85 -32.82 10.93
CA VAL A 188 49.24 -31.41 10.99
C VAL A 188 49.37 -30.82 9.58
N ILE A 189 49.98 -31.56 8.64
CA ILE A 189 50.09 -31.13 7.23
C ILE A 189 48.71 -30.99 6.58
N GLU A 190 47.82 -31.98 6.78
CA GLU A 190 46.46 -31.96 6.22
C GLU A 190 45.64 -30.79 6.78
N ILE A 191 45.77 -30.50 8.08
CA ILE A 191 45.10 -29.37 8.72
C ILE A 191 45.63 -28.05 8.17
N ALA A 192 46.95 -27.92 7.98
CA ALA A 192 47.55 -26.71 7.42
C ALA A 192 47.02 -26.42 6.00
N ASP A 193 47.00 -27.43 5.12
CA ASP A 193 46.51 -27.30 3.74
C ASP A 193 45.00 -26.98 3.69
N LYS A 194 44.20 -27.63 4.54
CA LYS A 194 42.76 -27.31 4.68
C LYS A 194 42.55 -25.89 5.18
N THR A 195 43.39 -25.39 6.09
CA THR A 195 43.28 -24.04 6.63
C THR A 195 43.61 -23.00 5.57
N GLU A 196 44.69 -23.19 4.81
CA GLU A 196 45.09 -22.31 3.71
C GLU A 196 44.01 -22.27 2.60
N SER A 197 43.47 -23.43 2.23
CA SER A 197 42.40 -23.49 1.22
C SER A 197 41.08 -22.84 1.70
N LEU A 198 40.78 -22.92 3.00
CA LEU A 198 39.62 -22.23 3.60
C LEU A 198 39.80 -20.72 3.58
N GLU A 199 40.98 -20.22 3.93
CA GLU A 199 41.32 -18.79 3.89
C GLU A 199 41.19 -18.24 2.47
N ALA A 200 41.77 -18.92 1.48
CA ALA A 200 41.64 -18.54 0.07
C ALA A 200 40.20 -18.59 -0.47
N ARG A 201 39.34 -19.47 0.08
CA ARG A 201 37.90 -19.48 -0.25
C ARG A 201 37.16 -18.34 0.45
N ALA A 202 37.48 -18.04 1.70
CA ALA A 202 36.91 -16.93 2.44
C ALA A 202 37.19 -15.60 1.73
N ASP A 203 38.43 -15.35 1.32
CA ASP A 203 38.82 -14.13 0.60
C ASP A 203 38.09 -13.98 -0.74
N ARG A 204 37.94 -15.07 -1.49
CA ARG A 204 37.17 -15.07 -2.74
C ARG A 204 35.70 -14.71 -2.50
N VAL A 205 35.09 -15.26 -1.44
CA VAL A 205 33.72 -14.93 -1.06
C VAL A 205 33.61 -13.46 -0.67
N VAL A 206 34.49 -12.96 0.20
CA VAL A 206 34.51 -11.56 0.64
C VAL A 206 34.65 -10.60 -0.53
N ASN A 207 35.58 -10.88 -1.45
CA ASN A 207 35.80 -10.07 -2.66
C ASN A 207 34.58 -10.09 -3.59
N SER A 208 33.95 -11.26 -3.77
CA SER A 208 32.75 -11.38 -4.61
C SER A 208 31.55 -10.62 -4.04
N ILE A 209 31.34 -10.68 -2.71
CA ILE A 209 30.29 -9.95 -2.01
C ILE A 209 30.53 -8.44 -2.12
N THR A 210 31.78 -8.01 -1.92
CA THR A 210 32.17 -6.60 -2.01
C THR A 210 31.93 -6.04 -3.41
N ALA A 211 32.34 -6.76 -4.46
CA ALA A 211 32.10 -6.36 -5.85
C ALA A 211 30.60 -6.31 -6.19
N ALA A 212 29.83 -7.30 -5.76
CA ALA A 212 28.38 -7.34 -5.95
C ALA A 212 27.67 -6.18 -5.24
N TYR A 213 28.09 -5.84 -4.02
CA TYR A 213 27.58 -4.70 -3.27
C TYR A 213 27.82 -3.38 -4.00
N HIS A 214 29.05 -3.14 -4.49
CA HIS A 214 29.38 -1.93 -5.24
C HIS A 214 28.55 -1.81 -6.54
N LYS A 215 28.38 -2.91 -7.27
CA LYS A 215 27.55 -2.95 -8.49
C LYS A 215 26.08 -2.64 -8.17
N ARG A 216 25.52 -3.24 -7.11
CA ARG A 216 24.13 -2.97 -6.68
C ARG A 216 23.95 -1.52 -6.24
N LYS A 217 24.88 -0.97 -5.46
CA LYS A 217 24.86 0.44 -5.03
C LYS A 217 24.82 1.40 -6.22
N LYS A 218 25.69 1.19 -7.22
CA LYS A 218 25.70 2.01 -8.45
C LYS A 218 24.39 1.94 -9.21
N ASN A 219 23.83 0.74 -9.37
CA ASN A 219 22.55 0.56 -10.05
C ASN A 219 21.39 1.22 -9.30
N TYR A 220 21.36 1.12 -7.97
CA TYR A 220 20.34 1.74 -7.14
C TYR A 220 20.40 3.27 -7.21
N ILE A 221 21.60 3.86 -7.14
CA ILE A 221 21.77 5.32 -7.29
C ILE A 221 21.28 5.79 -8.66
N ASN A 222 21.62 5.06 -9.73
CA ASN A 222 21.17 5.39 -11.09
C ASN A 222 19.65 5.23 -11.26
N PHE A 223 19.05 4.23 -10.62
CA PHE A 223 17.60 4.05 -10.62
C PHE A 223 16.92 5.19 -9.86
N ALA A 224 17.37 5.49 -8.65
CA ALA A 224 16.81 6.55 -7.82
C ALA A 224 16.89 7.93 -8.50
N SER A 225 17.99 8.24 -9.18
CA SER A 225 18.12 9.51 -9.92
C SER A 225 17.17 9.59 -11.11
N LYS A 226 17.02 8.50 -11.89
CA LYS A 226 16.04 8.40 -12.98
C LYS A 226 14.61 8.53 -12.48
N SER A 227 14.24 7.83 -11.41
CA SER A 227 12.90 7.91 -10.82
C SER A 227 12.59 9.31 -10.30
N ARG A 228 13.55 9.99 -9.67
CA ARG A 228 13.38 11.37 -9.20
C ARG A 228 13.18 12.35 -10.35
N LEU A 229 13.93 12.19 -11.44
CA LEU A 229 13.78 13.03 -12.64
C LEU A 229 12.42 12.79 -13.31
N ALA A 230 12.02 11.53 -13.47
CA ALA A 230 10.71 11.18 -14.02
C ALA A 230 9.55 11.74 -13.18
N ALA A 231 9.64 11.62 -11.84
CA ALA A 231 8.64 12.19 -10.93
C ALA A 231 8.57 13.72 -11.04
N LYS A 232 9.73 14.40 -11.11
CA LYS A 232 9.76 15.86 -11.30
C LYS A 232 9.11 16.27 -12.62
N ASN A 233 9.43 15.57 -13.71
CA ASN A 233 8.85 15.86 -15.03
C ASN A 233 7.33 15.64 -15.04
N ALA A 234 6.86 14.54 -14.45
CA ALA A 234 5.42 14.27 -14.34
C ALA A 234 4.67 15.33 -13.51
N VAL A 235 5.27 15.80 -12.41
CA VAL A 235 4.67 16.88 -11.61
C VAL A 235 4.58 18.19 -12.40
N GLU A 236 5.63 18.55 -13.13
CA GLU A 236 5.61 19.76 -13.97
C GLU A 236 4.60 19.64 -15.12
N GLU A 237 4.50 18.48 -15.76
CA GLU A 237 3.48 18.19 -16.77
C GLU A 237 2.05 18.33 -16.21
N VAL A 238 1.80 17.79 -15.03
CA VAL A 238 0.50 17.91 -14.35
C VAL A 238 0.19 19.37 -14.00
N LYS A 239 1.17 20.16 -13.53
CA LYS A 239 0.95 21.59 -13.26
C LYS A 239 0.54 22.35 -14.52
N VAL A 240 1.23 22.12 -15.64
CA VAL A 240 0.93 22.77 -16.92
C VAL A 240 -0.47 22.35 -17.41
N THR A 241 -0.78 21.05 -17.33
CA THR A 241 -2.08 20.52 -17.75
C THR A 241 -3.21 21.07 -16.88
N LEU A 242 -3.02 21.14 -15.57
CA LEU A 242 -4.00 21.69 -14.64
C LEU A 242 -4.23 23.17 -14.87
N ALA A 243 -3.17 23.95 -15.11
CA ALA A 243 -3.30 25.37 -15.44
C ALA A 243 -4.08 25.58 -16.73
N SER A 244 -3.78 24.78 -17.77
CA SER A 244 -4.50 24.80 -19.05
C SER A 244 -5.98 24.42 -18.88
N ALA A 245 -6.26 23.33 -18.15
CA ALA A 245 -7.64 22.89 -17.87
C ALA A 245 -8.43 23.92 -17.07
N LYS A 246 -7.81 24.57 -16.08
CA LYS A 246 -8.44 25.64 -15.30
C LYS A 246 -8.78 26.85 -16.18
N SER A 247 -7.89 27.25 -17.07
CA SER A 247 -8.14 28.35 -18.02
C SER A 247 -9.30 28.01 -18.94
N ALA A 248 -9.29 26.82 -19.56
CA ALA A 248 -10.35 26.37 -20.46
C ALA A 248 -11.73 26.30 -19.76
N TYR A 249 -11.76 25.86 -18.50
CA TYR A 249 -12.99 25.84 -17.71
C TYR A 249 -13.52 27.26 -17.45
N HIS A 250 -12.65 28.20 -17.08
CA HIS A 250 -13.07 29.58 -16.83
C HIS A 250 -13.63 30.24 -18.09
N ASP A 251 -12.95 30.05 -19.24
CA ASP A 251 -13.41 30.52 -20.54
C ASP A 251 -14.79 29.95 -20.90
N GLN A 252 -15.04 28.67 -20.60
CA GLN A 252 -16.33 28.04 -20.86
C GLN A 252 -17.46 28.61 -19.98
N VAL A 253 -17.19 28.87 -18.70
CA VAL A 253 -18.17 29.42 -17.75
C VAL A 253 -18.59 30.84 -18.15
N ASP A 254 -17.62 31.70 -18.49
CA ASP A 254 -17.89 33.10 -18.86
C ASP A 254 -18.68 33.21 -20.17
N LEU A 255 -18.42 32.31 -21.11
CA LEU A 255 -19.14 32.25 -22.39
C LEU A 255 -20.55 31.64 -22.24
N ASP A 256 -20.77 30.66 -21.37
CA ASP A 256 -22.11 30.12 -21.10
C ASP A 256 -23.02 31.18 -20.45
N ALA A 257 -22.48 32.02 -19.56
CA ALA A 257 -23.21 33.16 -19.00
C ALA A 257 -23.72 34.12 -20.10
N SER A 258 -22.91 34.34 -21.14
CA SER A 258 -23.28 35.16 -22.30
C SER A 258 -24.41 34.49 -23.13
N VAL A 259 -24.34 33.17 -23.34
CA VAL A 259 -25.41 32.41 -24.02
C VAL A 259 -26.71 32.49 -23.23
N GLN A 260 -26.66 32.34 -21.91
CA GLN A 260 -27.84 32.43 -21.03
C GLN A 260 -28.49 33.81 -21.11
N TYR A 261 -27.70 34.89 -21.06
CA TYR A 261 -28.20 36.25 -21.19
C TYR A 261 -29.00 36.47 -22.49
N TRP A 262 -28.42 36.08 -23.63
CA TRP A 262 -29.08 36.24 -24.93
C TRP A 262 -30.28 35.31 -25.10
N SER A 263 -30.24 34.11 -24.52
CA SER A 263 -31.37 33.17 -24.49
C SER A 263 -32.57 33.79 -23.78
N VAL A 264 -32.37 34.36 -22.58
CA VAL A 264 -33.42 35.07 -21.84
C VAL A 264 -33.95 36.24 -22.68
N ARG A 265 -33.07 37.04 -23.29
CA ARG A 265 -33.45 38.18 -24.12
C ARG A 265 -34.25 37.78 -25.37
N LYS A 266 -33.88 36.69 -26.05
CA LYS A 266 -34.63 36.09 -27.17
C LYS A 266 -36.04 35.72 -26.74
N THR A 267 -36.18 35.02 -25.61
CA THR A 267 -37.51 34.59 -25.13
C THR A 267 -38.40 35.78 -24.80
N ASN A 268 -37.85 36.82 -24.17
CA ASN A 268 -38.60 38.04 -23.85
C ASN A 268 -39.06 38.76 -25.12
N HIS A 269 -38.16 39.02 -26.08
CA HIS A 269 -38.55 39.69 -27.33
C HIS A 269 -39.51 38.83 -28.19
N SER A 270 -39.39 37.50 -28.16
CA SER A 270 -40.34 36.61 -28.83
C SER A 270 -41.76 36.71 -28.22
N LYS A 271 -41.88 36.79 -26.89
CA LYS A 271 -43.17 37.04 -26.22
C LYS A 271 -43.75 38.39 -26.60
N TYR A 272 -42.94 39.45 -26.53
CA TYR A 272 -43.39 40.81 -26.91
C TYR A 272 -43.78 40.90 -28.38
N LYS A 273 -43.09 40.19 -29.29
CA LYS A 273 -43.49 40.06 -30.69
C LYS A 273 -44.92 39.52 -30.81
N ILE A 274 -45.27 38.47 -30.06
CA ILE A 274 -46.63 37.91 -30.07
C ILE A 274 -47.65 38.92 -29.52
N TYR A 275 -47.35 39.59 -28.40
CA TYR A 275 -48.23 40.61 -27.85
C TYR A 275 -48.48 41.77 -28.81
N TRP A 276 -47.44 42.29 -29.46
CA TRP A 276 -47.58 43.37 -30.44
C TRP A 276 -48.25 42.91 -31.74
N PHE A 277 -48.06 41.66 -32.15
CA PHE A 277 -48.81 41.09 -33.26
C PHE A 277 -50.31 41.05 -32.95
N LEU A 278 -50.70 40.59 -31.76
CA LEU A 278 -52.08 40.61 -31.31
C LEU A 278 -52.62 42.04 -31.21
N ALA A 279 -51.81 43.00 -30.76
CA ALA A 279 -52.18 44.41 -30.74
C ALA A 279 -52.43 44.97 -32.16
N VAL A 280 -51.61 44.60 -33.15
CA VAL A 280 -51.85 44.95 -34.56
C VAL A 280 -53.19 44.37 -35.03
N VAL A 281 -53.43 43.07 -34.83
CA VAL A 281 -54.69 42.43 -35.23
C VAL A 281 -55.90 43.09 -34.55
N LEU A 282 -55.81 43.35 -33.24
CA LEU A 282 -56.86 44.03 -32.49
C LEU A 282 -57.09 45.46 -32.99
N SER A 283 -56.02 46.21 -33.28
CA SER A 283 -56.14 47.56 -33.84
C SER A 283 -56.78 47.57 -35.23
N MET A 284 -56.51 46.56 -36.07
CA MET A 284 -57.20 46.37 -37.35
C MET A 284 -58.68 46.09 -37.14
N ILE A 285 -59.03 45.14 -36.27
CA ILE A 285 -60.42 44.81 -35.94
C ILE A 285 -61.15 46.04 -35.39
N LEU A 286 -60.52 46.79 -34.49
CA LEU A 286 -61.06 48.02 -33.93
C LEU A 286 -61.27 49.08 -35.02
N THR A 287 -60.36 49.20 -35.99
CA THR A 287 -60.50 50.14 -37.11
C THR A 287 -61.70 49.78 -37.98
N PHE A 288 -61.78 48.52 -38.44
CA PHE A 288 -62.91 48.08 -39.27
C PHE A 288 -64.23 48.13 -38.50
N GLY A 289 -64.25 47.65 -37.25
CA GLY A 289 -65.43 47.65 -36.39
C GLY A 289 -65.93 49.05 -36.05
N SER A 290 -65.02 49.99 -35.78
CA SER A 290 -65.38 51.39 -35.51
C SER A 290 -65.96 52.07 -36.74
N VAL A 291 -65.43 51.81 -37.93
CA VAL A 291 -65.98 52.34 -39.19
C VAL A 291 -67.36 51.76 -39.48
N VAL A 292 -67.54 50.44 -39.33
CA VAL A 292 -68.85 49.77 -39.51
C VAL A 292 -69.87 50.30 -38.50
N ALA A 293 -69.50 50.42 -37.22
CA ALA A 293 -70.37 50.96 -36.18
C ALA A 293 -70.72 52.43 -36.42
N TYR A 294 -69.75 53.26 -36.84
CA TYR A 294 -69.96 54.67 -37.16
C TYR A 294 -70.99 54.85 -38.28
N TYR A 295 -70.89 54.08 -39.36
CA TYR A 295 -71.89 54.13 -40.44
C TYR A 295 -73.21 53.46 -40.07
N GLY A 296 -73.20 52.39 -39.27
CA GLY A 296 -74.42 51.73 -38.78
C GLY A 296 -75.27 52.59 -37.85
N LEU A 297 -74.65 53.52 -37.13
CA LEU A 297 -75.32 54.49 -36.24
C LEU A 297 -75.72 55.80 -36.95
N GLY A 298 -75.62 55.88 -38.28
CA GLY A 298 -76.07 57.04 -39.06
C GLY A 298 -75.01 58.13 -39.28
N GLY A 299 -73.73 57.84 -39.07
CA GLY A 299 -72.63 58.80 -39.30
C GLY A 299 -72.61 59.94 -38.27
N ALA A 300 -71.96 61.07 -38.61
CA ALA A 300 -71.92 62.27 -37.79
C ALA A 300 -73.31 62.91 -37.58
N SER A 301 -74.29 62.61 -38.45
CA SER A 301 -75.67 63.08 -38.28
C SER A 301 -76.44 62.41 -37.13
N GLY A 302 -76.04 61.20 -36.71
CA GLY A 302 -76.66 60.45 -35.59
C GLY A 302 -75.95 60.62 -34.23
N VAL A 303 -74.72 61.15 -34.21
CA VAL A 303 -73.94 61.37 -32.97
C VAL A 303 -74.61 62.33 -31.96
N PRO A 304 -75.30 63.42 -32.37
CA PRO A 304 -75.95 64.33 -31.41
C PRO A 304 -77.09 63.69 -30.61
N GLU A 305 -77.77 62.69 -31.15
CA GLU A 305 -78.91 62.03 -30.50
C GLU A 305 -78.46 61.10 -29.35
N LEU A 306 -77.26 60.52 -29.46
CA LEU A 306 -76.64 59.66 -28.45
C LEU A 306 -76.02 60.46 -27.29
N PHE A 307 -75.49 61.67 -27.55
CA PHE A 307 -74.98 62.57 -26.50
C PHE A 307 -76.05 63.50 -25.89
N GLY A 308 -77.18 63.70 -26.59
CA GLY A 308 -78.32 64.50 -26.12
C GLY A 308 -79.12 63.85 -24.97
N GLN A 309 -78.98 62.55 -24.74
CA GLN A 309 -79.67 61.83 -23.65
C GLN A 309 -78.94 61.85 -22.28
N MET A 310 -77.83 62.60 -22.14
CA MET A 310 -77.07 62.72 -20.86
C MET A 310 -76.98 64.16 -20.30
N SER A 311 -78.00 65.00 -20.52
CA SER A 311 -78.17 66.24 -19.73
C SER A 311 -79.53 66.23 -19.02
N PRO A 312 -79.57 66.34 -17.67
CA PRO A 312 -80.82 66.56 -16.95
C PRO A 312 -81.22 68.04 -17.00
N GLU A 313 -82.53 68.23 -16.92
CA GLU A 313 -83.31 69.45 -17.09
C GLU A 313 -82.91 70.65 -16.22
N GLY A 314 -83.17 71.85 -16.75
CA GLY A 314 -83.07 73.15 -16.07
C GLY A 314 -83.75 74.26 -16.87
N GLU A 315 -85.07 74.37 -16.64
CA GLU A 315 -86.12 75.23 -17.18
C GLU A 315 -85.97 76.78 -17.25
N HIS A 316 -86.78 77.38 -18.18
CA HIS A 316 -87.50 78.69 -18.18
C HIS A 316 -86.70 80.02 -18.34
N ALA A 317 -87.12 81.10 -19.05
CA ALA A 317 -88.38 81.46 -19.73
C ALA A 317 -88.17 82.60 -20.79
N THR A 318 -89.06 82.58 -21.80
CA THR A 318 -89.77 83.69 -22.51
C THR A 318 -89.06 84.97 -23.04
N ALA A 319 -89.18 85.23 -24.36
CA ALA A 319 -90.08 86.27 -24.91
C ALA A 319 -90.07 86.36 -26.46
N SER A 320 -91.29 86.52 -26.99
CA SER A 320 -91.84 86.66 -28.34
C SER A 320 -91.12 87.57 -29.37
N ALA A 321 -91.17 87.21 -30.66
CA ALA A 321 -92.08 87.80 -31.67
C ALA A 321 -91.67 87.51 -33.13
N ASN A 322 -92.60 86.91 -33.88
CA ASN A 322 -92.88 86.92 -35.33
C ASN A 322 -91.80 87.38 -36.35
N VAL A 323 -91.61 86.57 -37.42
CA VAL A 323 -92.26 86.76 -38.74
C VAL A 323 -91.78 85.65 -39.69
N GLU A 324 -92.75 84.97 -40.30
CA GLU A 324 -92.58 84.04 -41.42
C GLU A 324 -91.95 84.73 -42.64
N GLN A 325 -90.85 84.20 -43.18
CA GLN A 325 -90.66 84.14 -44.63
C GLN A 325 -89.49 83.24 -45.07
N LYS A 326 -89.76 82.44 -46.09
CA LYS A 326 -88.81 81.81 -47.03
C LYS A 326 -88.16 80.47 -46.63
N VAL A 327 -89.03 79.51 -46.36
CA VAL A 327 -88.91 78.14 -46.91
C VAL A 327 -88.73 78.24 -48.44
N LEU A 328 -87.58 77.80 -48.99
CA LEU A 328 -87.38 77.25 -50.37
C LEU A 328 -85.92 77.23 -50.89
N ALA A 329 -84.88 77.43 -50.06
CA ALA A 329 -83.48 77.28 -50.50
C ALA A 329 -82.54 76.56 -49.52
N GLY A 330 -83.07 75.86 -48.51
CA GLY A 330 -82.29 75.32 -47.39
C GLY A 330 -81.98 73.82 -47.42
N LYS A 331 -82.63 73.02 -48.28
CA LYS A 331 -82.57 71.55 -48.16
C LYS A 331 -81.31 70.93 -48.76
N SER A 332 -80.78 71.46 -49.87
CA SER A 332 -79.59 70.87 -50.53
C SER A 332 -78.25 71.23 -49.86
N ARG A 333 -78.14 72.39 -49.20
CA ARG A 333 -76.92 72.77 -48.45
C ARG A 333 -76.78 71.99 -47.15
N SER A 334 -77.90 71.60 -46.53
CA SER A 334 -77.92 70.80 -45.30
C SER A 334 -77.46 69.36 -45.55
N GLU A 335 -77.92 68.72 -46.63
CA GLU A 335 -77.52 67.35 -46.99
C GLU A 335 -76.05 67.27 -47.44
N LEU A 336 -75.57 68.30 -48.14
CA LEU A 336 -74.15 68.40 -48.50
C LEU A 336 -73.27 68.61 -47.26
N ALA A 337 -73.68 69.49 -46.33
CA ALA A 337 -72.92 69.75 -45.12
C ALA A 337 -72.85 68.54 -44.19
N SER A 338 -73.95 67.78 -44.05
CA SER A 338 -73.95 66.52 -43.29
C SER A 338 -73.09 65.46 -43.94
N ALA A 339 -73.15 65.30 -45.27
CA ALA A 339 -72.30 64.35 -46.00
C ALA A 339 -70.80 64.69 -45.88
N VAL A 340 -70.45 65.99 -45.92
CA VAL A 340 -69.07 66.46 -45.73
C VAL A 340 -68.60 66.24 -44.29
N ALA A 341 -69.47 66.48 -43.29
CA ALA A 341 -69.16 66.22 -41.89
C ALA A 341 -68.98 64.71 -41.60
N ASP A 342 -69.84 63.87 -42.16
CA ASP A 342 -69.77 62.41 -42.04
C ASP A 342 -68.45 61.88 -42.62
N LEU A 343 -68.07 62.36 -43.81
CA LEU A 343 -66.84 61.98 -44.50
C LEU A 343 -65.60 62.47 -43.75
N ALA A 344 -65.62 63.71 -43.24
CA ALA A 344 -64.52 64.28 -42.45
C ALA A 344 -64.33 63.54 -41.12
N GLY A 345 -65.43 63.21 -40.43
CA GLY A 345 -65.41 62.42 -39.19
C GLY A 345 -64.86 61.01 -39.40
N ALA A 346 -65.30 60.32 -40.45
CA ALA A 346 -64.77 59.00 -40.83
C ALA A 346 -63.27 59.07 -41.20
N ALA A 347 -62.85 60.11 -41.94
CA ALA A 347 -61.46 60.30 -42.30
C ALA A 347 -60.57 60.54 -41.06
N LEU A 348 -61.01 61.37 -40.11
CA LEU A 348 -60.29 61.60 -38.85
C LEU A 348 -60.19 60.31 -38.01
N LEU A 349 -61.29 59.55 -37.89
CA LEU A 349 -61.29 58.28 -37.16
C LEU A 349 -60.35 57.25 -37.78
N ILE A 350 -60.35 57.11 -39.11
CA ILE A 350 -59.44 56.20 -39.82
C ILE A 350 -57.98 56.65 -39.65
N THR A 351 -57.68 57.95 -39.71
CA THR A 351 -56.30 58.44 -39.53
C THR A 351 -55.80 58.20 -38.11
N LEU A 352 -56.61 58.44 -37.08
CA LEU A 352 -56.24 58.20 -35.69
C LEU A 352 -55.96 56.72 -35.43
N LEU A 353 -56.85 55.82 -35.89
CA LEU A 353 -56.68 54.38 -35.72
C LEU A 353 -55.55 53.83 -36.59
N GLY A 354 -55.30 54.43 -37.77
CA GLY A 354 -54.16 54.16 -38.62
C GLY A 354 -52.82 54.45 -37.94
N ILE A 355 -52.74 55.51 -37.13
CA ILE A 355 -51.55 55.80 -36.30
C ILE A 355 -51.32 54.70 -35.25
N LEU A 356 -52.38 54.19 -34.63
CA LEU A 356 -52.27 53.08 -33.67
C LEU A 356 -51.77 51.78 -34.33
N ILE A 357 -52.26 51.48 -35.53
CA ILE A 357 -51.74 50.36 -36.34
C ILE A 357 -50.25 50.56 -36.62
N ARG A 358 -49.83 51.75 -37.04
CA ARG A 358 -48.41 52.06 -37.35
C ARG A 358 -47.50 51.90 -36.13
N ILE A 359 -47.91 52.42 -34.97
CA ILE A 359 -47.16 52.27 -33.73
C ILE A 359 -47.03 50.80 -33.35
N SER A 360 -48.14 50.05 -33.40
CA SER A 360 -48.15 48.62 -33.06
C SER A 360 -47.29 47.79 -34.02
N LEU A 361 -47.35 48.08 -35.32
CA LEU A 361 -46.55 47.42 -36.36
C LEU A 361 -45.06 47.73 -36.19
N ARG A 362 -44.71 48.98 -35.85
CA ARG A 362 -43.33 49.37 -35.55
C ARG A 362 -42.78 48.60 -34.34
N GLN A 363 -43.57 48.47 -33.28
CA GLN A 363 -43.16 47.71 -32.10
C GLN A 363 -43.03 46.21 -32.39
N PHE A 364 -43.97 45.64 -33.16
CA PHE A 364 -43.87 44.26 -33.65
C PHE A 364 -42.57 44.02 -34.43
N ASN A 365 -42.28 44.86 -35.43
CA ASN A 365 -41.07 44.74 -36.25
C ASN A 365 -39.79 44.90 -35.41
N THR A 366 -39.79 45.82 -34.45
CA THR A 366 -38.65 46.04 -33.54
C THR A 366 -38.38 44.80 -32.70
N HIS A 367 -39.41 44.25 -32.05
CA HIS A 367 -39.25 43.04 -31.24
C HIS A 367 -38.95 41.79 -32.07
N SER A 368 -39.43 41.72 -33.31
CA SER A 368 -39.07 40.66 -34.26
C SER A 368 -37.59 40.69 -34.62
N HIS A 369 -37.07 41.87 -34.99
CA HIS A 369 -35.65 42.07 -35.30
C HIS A 369 -34.76 41.75 -34.09
N LEU A 370 -35.11 42.26 -32.90
CA LEU A 370 -34.34 42.00 -31.68
C LEU A 370 -34.35 40.52 -31.27
N ALA A 371 -35.43 39.80 -31.54
CA ALA A 371 -35.50 38.36 -31.28
C ALA A 371 -34.60 37.57 -32.24
N LEU A 372 -34.62 37.91 -33.54
CA LEU A 372 -33.74 37.30 -34.55
C LEU A 372 -32.27 37.59 -34.25
N GLU A 373 -31.95 38.81 -33.88
CA GLU A 373 -30.59 39.17 -33.51
C GLU A 373 -30.08 38.42 -32.27
N ALA A 374 -30.92 38.29 -31.24
CA ALA A 374 -30.57 37.49 -30.07
C ALA A 374 -30.31 36.02 -30.46
N GLU A 375 -31.06 35.48 -31.41
CA GLU A 375 -30.85 34.14 -31.96
C GLU A 375 -29.55 34.00 -32.76
N GLU A 376 -29.21 34.98 -33.60
CA GLU A 376 -27.92 35.03 -34.30
C GLU A 376 -26.76 35.07 -33.29
N ARG A 377 -26.83 35.93 -32.27
CA ARG A 377 -25.80 36.05 -31.22
C ARG A 377 -25.63 34.76 -30.42
N ILE A 378 -26.72 34.06 -30.08
CA ILE A 378 -26.65 32.73 -29.44
C ILE A 378 -25.93 31.74 -30.35
N THR A 379 -26.30 31.70 -31.64
CA THR A 379 -25.72 30.78 -32.60
C THR A 379 -24.23 31.05 -32.78
N PHE A 380 -23.83 32.32 -32.98
CA PHE A 380 -22.42 32.69 -33.10
C PHE A 380 -21.62 32.41 -31.84
N THR A 381 -22.18 32.64 -30.64
CA THR A 381 -21.49 32.34 -29.37
C THR A 381 -21.29 30.83 -29.21
N LYS A 382 -22.30 30.01 -29.56
CA LYS A 382 -22.19 28.55 -29.55
C LYS A 382 -21.22 28.02 -30.59
N THR A 383 -21.20 28.59 -31.80
CA THR A 383 -20.23 28.24 -32.84
C THR A 383 -18.82 28.62 -32.42
N TYR A 384 -18.63 29.80 -31.81
CA TYR A 384 -17.35 30.20 -31.24
C TYR A 384 -16.88 29.21 -30.15
N LEU A 385 -17.77 28.82 -29.23
CA LEU A 385 -17.49 27.80 -28.22
C LEU A 385 -17.10 26.45 -28.82
N ALA A 386 -17.81 26.01 -29.86
CA ALA A 386 -17.48 24.77 -30.56
C ALA A 386 -16.09 24.85 -31.22
N LEU A 387 -15.78 25.96 -31.91
CA LEU A 387 -14.48 26.17 -32.55
C LEU A 387 -13.32 26.33 -31.54
N LEU A 388 -13.59 26.92 -30.37
CA LEU A 388 -12.65 27.03 -29.27
C LEU A 388 -12.35 25.65 -28.67
N ASN A 389 -13.38 24.84 -28.40
CA ASN A 389 -13.27 23.48 -27.86
C ASN A 389 -12.57 22.52 -28.84
N GLU A 390 -12.79 22.67 -30.15
CA GLU A 390 -12.12 21.89 -31.19
C GLU A 390 -10.68 22.37 -31.47
N GLY A 391 -10.19 23.40 -30.77
CA GLY A 391 -8.83 23.93 -30.92
C GLY A 391 -8.56 24.53 -32.31
N LYS A 392 -9.61 24.95 -33.03
CA LYS A 392 -9.53 25.54 -34.38
C LYS A 392 -9.18 27.04 -34.34
N LEU A 393 -9.37 27.69 -33.20
CA LEU A 393 -9.01 29.11 -32.96
C LEU A 393 -7.70 29.20 -32.17
N LYS A 394 -6.58 28.95 -32.87
CA LYS A 394 -5.23 28.88 -32.28
C LYS A 394 -4.56 30.24 -32.12
N SER A 395 -4.85 31.20 -32.99
CA SER A 395 -4.26 32.54 -32.94
C SER A 395 -5.18 33.51 -32.18
N GLU A 396 -4.59 34.48 -31.48
CA GLU A 396 -5.36 35.58 -30.87
C GLU A 396 -6.04 36.48 -31.91
N GLU A 397 -5.50 36.54 -33.12
CA GLU A 397 -6.05 37.31 -34.24
C GLU A 397 -7.37 36.72 -34.74
N ASP A 398 -7.45 35.39 -34.90
CA ASP A 398 -8.69 34.69 -35.26
C ASP A 398 -9.77 34.89 -34.18
N ARG A 399 -9.37 34.83 -32.91
CA ARG A 399 -10.28 35.06 -31.77
C ARG A 399 -10.81 36.49 -31.78
N ARG A 400 -9.94 37.47 -32.02
CA ARG A 400 -10.31 38.89 -32.12
C ARG A 400 -11.32 39.15 -33.24
N LEU A 401 -11.10 38.56 -34.41
CA LEU A 401 -12.00 38.72 -35.56
C LEU A 401 -13.40 38.15 -35.28
N VAL A 402 -13.48 36.98 -34.64
CA VAL A 402 -14.77 36.39 -34.26
C VAL A 402 -15.47 37.21 -33.16
N LEU A 403 -14.73 37.71 -32.16
CA LEU A 403 -15.29 38.56 -31.11
C LEU A 403 -15.80 39.89 -31.65
N GLU A 404 -15.10 40.51 -32.61
CA GLU A 404 -15.55 41.74 -33.27
C GLU A 404 -16.86 41.53 -34.04
N SER A 405 -17.00 40.38 -34.71
CA SER A 405 -18.26 39.98 -35.34
C SER A 405 -19.39 39.75 -34.32
N LEU A 406 -19.07 39.13 -33.17
CA LEU A 406 -20.04 38.81 -32.10
C LEU A 406 -20.57 40.06 -31.38
N PHE A 407 -19.70 41.05 -31.18
CA PHE A 407 -20.00 42.29 -30.47
C PHE A 407 -20.33 43.47 -31.38
N ARG A 408 -20.56 43.24 -32.68
CA ARG A 408 -20.98 44.30 -33.60
C ARG A 408 -22.20 45.06 -33.05
N THR A 409 -22.16 46.38 -33.13
CA THR A 409 -23.31 47.21 -32.80
C THR A 409 -24.45 46.87 -33.74
N THR A 410 -25.62 46.57 -33.19
CA THR A 410 -26.83 46.39 -33.97
C THR A 410 -27.08 47.65 -34.77
N LYS A 411 -27.04 47.57 -36.10
CA LYS A 411 -27.61 48.64 -36.92
C LYS A 411 -29.11 48.57 -36.70
N SER A 412 -29.64 49.47 -35.88
CA SER A 412 -31.08 49.73 -35.82
C SER A 412 -31.47 50.35 -37.16
N GLY A 413 -31.65 49.51 -38.17
CA GLY A 413 -32.40 49.89 -39.35
C GLY A 413 -33.84 50.08 -38.87
N GLY A 414 -34.26 51.33 -38.70
CA GLY A 414 -35.68 51.62 -38.73
C GLY A 414 -36.20 51.03 -40.02
N ALA A 415 -37.01 49.98 -39.93
CA ALA A 415 -37.61 49.34 -41.09
C ALA A 415 -38.19 50.45 -41.98
N ASP A 416 -37.81 50.47 -43.26
CA ASP A 416 -38.30 51.45 -44.23
C ASP A 416 -39.81 51.58 -44.05
N GLU A 417 -40.22 52.75 -43.57
CA GLU A 417 -41.61 52.97 -43.18
C GLU A 417 -42.47 52.84 -44.43
N ILE A 418 -43.40 51.88 -44.44
CA ILE A 418 -44.43 51.83 -45.48
C ILE A 418 -45.21 53.13 -45.34
N SER A 419 -45.03 54.04 -46.31
CA SER A 419 -45.69 55.34 -46.35
C SER A 419 -47.20 55.14 -46.40
N PHE A 420 -47.88 55.33 -45.26
CA PHE A 420 -49.33 55.35 -45.22
C PHE A 420 -49.81 56.68 -45.80
N ALA A 421 -50.27 56.66 -47.05
CA ALA A 421 -50.96 57.79 -47.63
C ALA A 421 -52.31 57.95 -46.90
N SER A 422 -52.53 59.10 -46.28
CA SER A 422 -53.80 59.39 -45.63
C SER A 422 -54.95 59.26 -46.64
N PRO A 423 -56.16 58.79 -46.25
CA PRO A 423 -57.33 58.84 -47.13
C PRO A 423 -57.55 60.24 -47.71
N VAL A 424 -57.24 61.29 -46.95
CA VAL A 424 -57.31 62.69 -47.41
C VAL A 424 -56.26 62.99 -48.49
N GLU A 425 -55.05 62.43 -48.38
CA GLU A 425 -54.00 62.55 -49.41
C GLU A 425 -54.35 61.76 -50.67
N LEU A 426 -54.94 60.56 -50.53
CA LEU A 426 -55.45 59.77 -51.66
C LEU A 426 -56.59 60.48 -52.38
N ILE A 427 -57.50 61.12 -51.63
CA ILE A 427 -58.59 61.94 -52.18
C ILE A 427 -58.04 63.20 -52.84
N LEU A 428 -57.11 63.92 -52.22
CA LEU A 428 -56.48 65.11 -52.81
C LEU A 428 -55.68 64.77 -54.07
N LYS A 429 -54.96 63.64 -54.07
CA LYS A 429 -54.22 63.16 -55.24
C LYS A 429 -55.14 62.78 -56.38
N THR A 430 -56.23 62.05 -56.09
CA THR A 430 -57.23 61.68 -57.12
C THR A 430 -58.05 62.87 -57.64
N ILE A 431 -58.24 63.92 -56.84
CA ILE A 431 -58.86 65.18 -57.30
C ILE A 431 -57.85 66.01 -58.11
N SER A 432 -56.58 66.03 -57.73
CA SER A 432 -55.53 66.78 -58.42
C SER A 432 -55.12 66.15 -59.77
N ASP A 433 -55.20 64.82 -59.90
CA ASP A 433 -54.97 64.09 -61.17
C ASP A 433 -56.15 64.23 -62.15
N LYS A 434 -57.30 64.76 -61.70
CA LYS A 434 -58.52 64.96 -62.50
C LYS A 434 -58.76 66.45 -62.79
N LYS A 435 -57.76 67.11 -63.35
CA LYS A 435 -57.91 68.41 -64.02
C LYS A 435 -57.42 68.22 -65.47
N PRO A 436 -58.25 68.51 -66.49
CA PRO A 436 -57.82 68.41 -67.88
C PRO A 436 -56.69 69.38 -68.21
#